data_AF-A0A1I0FB91-F1
#
_entry.id   AF-A0A1I0FB91-F1
#
_cell.length_a   1.000
_cell.length_b   1.000
_cell.length_c   1.000
_cell.angle_alpha   90.00
_cell.angle_beta   90.00
_cell.angle_gamma   90.00
#
_symmetry.space_group_name_H-M   'P 1'
#
loop_
_entity.id
_entity.type
_entity.pdbx_description
1 polymer ?
#
loop_
_entity_poly.entity_id
_entity_poly.type
_entity_poly.pdbx_seq_one_letter_code
_entity_poly.pdbx_strand_id
1 'polypeptide(L)'
;MSARLVIVLSAALLASACEVTTQLGQECLLIKQDPDRPGESTAILEREILAGQDFISFGVTDCEDLVCVRDANFAKDPNPEAQAKGYCSQDCVEGSGKSGCEVTDTGVAESIRNGITCRSLLLDQASLERLRQEDPVAYRRTFGENNSPYFCAVTLTP
;
A
#
# COMPACT_ATOMS: atom_id res chain seq x y z
N MET A 1 54.37 0.74 37.61
CA MET A 1 54.05 0.70 36.17
C MET A 1 52.67 0.08 36.01
N SER A 2 51.77 0.79 35.34
CA SER A 2 50.34 0.52 35.23
C SER A 2 50.07 -0.63 34.25
N ALA A 3 49.39 -1.70 34.70
CA ALA A 3 48.94 -2.77 33.80
C ALA A 3 47.53 -2.42 33.28
N ARG A 4 47.47 -2.20 31.96
CA ARG A 4 46.28 -1.86 31.19
C ARG A 4 45.38 -3.09 30.98
N LEU A 5 44.07 -2.81 30.90
CA LEU A 5 43.01 -3.45 30.09
C LEU A 5 43.00 -4.98 29.93
N VAL A 6 41.89 -5.61 30.35
CA VAL A 6 41.05 -6.45 29.45
C VAL A 6 39.58 -6.27 29.84
N ILE A 7 38.85 -5.47 29.07
CA ILE A 7 37.39 -5.55 28.92
C ILE A 7 37.20 -6.47 27.71
N VAL A 8 36.35 -7.51 27.78
CA VAL A 8 35.75 -8.13 26.58
C VAL A 8 34.68 -9.18 26.93
N LEU A 9 33.47 -8.90 26.39
CA LEU A 9 32.42 -9.79 25.89
C LEU A 9 31.68 -10.70 26.89
N SER A 10 30.34 -10.67 26.94
CA SER A 10 29.53 -10.99 25.76
C SER A 10 28.15 -10.33 25.81
N ALA A 11 27.86 -9.60 24.73
CA ALA A 11 26.55 -9.08 24.43
C ALA A 11 25.59 -10.25 24.17
N ALA A 12 24.69 -10.50 25.11
CA ALA A 12 23.44 -11.19 24.83
C ALA A 12 22.52 -10.20 24.07
N LEU A 13 22.85 -9.93 22.81
CA LEU A 13 21.88 -9.43 21.84
C LEU A 13 20.95 -10.60 21.54
N LEU A 14 20.00 -10.82 22.45
CA LEU A 14 18.78 -11.53 22.13
C LEU A 14 18.20 -10.81 20.93
N ALA A 15 18.18 -11.53 19.80
CA ALA A 15 17.43 -11.16 18.63
C ALA A 15 15.95 -11.11 19.04
N SER A 16 15.52 -9.99 19.60
CA SER A 16 14.17 -9.52 19.37
C SER A 16 14.16 -9.13 17.90
N ALA A 17 13.94 -10.11 17.03
CA ALA A 17 13.31 -9.83 15.76
C ALA A 17 12.02 -9.09 16.14
N CYS A 18 12.01 -7.77 15.96
CA CYS A 18 10.74 -7.07 15.93
C CYS A 18 9.94 -7.82 14.87
N GLU A 19 8.85 -8.47 15.28
CA GLU A 19 7.78 -8.77 14.34
C GLU A 19 7.33 -7.40 13.84
N VAL A 20 7.99 -6.91 12.79
CA VAL A 20 7.46 -5.84 11.96
C VAL A 20 6.34 -6.54 11.22
N THR A 21 5.19 -6.68 11.89
CA THR A 21 3.93 -6.98 11.23
C THR A 21 3.69 -5.79 10.32
N THR A 22 4.19 -5.89 9.09
CA THR A 22 3.89 -4.93 8.04
C THR A 22 2.37 -4.89 7.93
N GLN A 23 1.76 -3.70 7.90
CA GLN A 23 0.31 -3.57 7.72
C GLN A 23 -0.17 -4.07 6.35
N LEU A 24 0.75 -4.56 5.50
CA LEU A 24 0.48 -5.14 4.19
C LEU A 24 -0.67 -6.16 4.26
N GLY A 25 -1.72 -5.89 3.48
CA GLY A 25 -2.92 -6.72 3.39
C GLY A 25 -3.99 -6.45 4.45
N GLN A 26 -3.73 -5.61 5.45
CA GLN A 26 -4.74 -5.21 6.44
C GLN A 26 -5.82 -4.33 5.80
N GLU A 27 -7.06 -4.45 6.26
CA GLU A 27 -8.19 -3.69 5.73
C GLU A 27 -8.04 -2.19 5.99
N CYS A 28 -8.38 -1.36 5.01
CA CYS A 28 -8.31 0.10 5.10
C CYS A 28 -9.53 0.76 4.46
N LEU A 29 -9.85 1.98 4.90
CA LEU A 29 -10.86 2.81 4.27
C LEU A 29 -10.30 3.54 3.04
N LEU A 30 -10.99 3.43 1.92
CA LEU A 30 -10.67 4.20 0.73
C LEU A 30 -11.11 5.66 0.92
N ILE A 31 -10.20 6.58 0.62
CA ILE A 31 -10.45 8.01 0.69
C ILE A 31 -10.17 8.70 -0.64
N LYS A 32 -10.74 9.88 -0.79
CA LYS A 32 -10.47 10.82 -1.88
C LYS A 32 -10.35 12.22 -1.30
N GLN A 33 -9.75 13.12 -2.08
CA GLN A 33 -9.79 14.53 -1.73
C GLN A 33 -11.24 15.02 -1.67
N ASP A 34 -11.57 15.75 -0.61
CA ASP A 34 -12.86 16.43 -0.48
C ASP A 34 -12.94 17.55 -1.53
N PRO A 35 -13.92 17.51 -2.46
CA PRO A 35 -14.03 18.50 -3.53
C PRO A 35 -14.38 19.90 -3.01
N ASP A 36 -15.03 19.99 -1.84
CA ASP A 36 -15.47 21.24 -1.25
C ASP A 36 -14.43 21.81 -0.26
N ARG A 37 -13.52 20.96 0.23
CA ARG A 37 -12.50 21.32 1.23
C ARG A 37 -11.11 20.86 0.79
N PRO A 38 -10.40 21.68 0.00
CA PRO A 38 -9.05 21.37 -0.45
C PRO A 38 -8.10 21.06 0.72
N GLY A 39 -7.46 19.89 0.69
CA GLY A 39 -6.54 19.42 1.72
C GLY A 39 -7.19 18.53 2.78
N GLU A 40 -8.51 18.40 2.78
CA GLU A 40 -9.22 17.38 3.54
C GLU A 40 -9.50 16.15 2.67
N SER A 41 -9.59 15.00 3.33
CA SER A 41 -9.96 13.73 2.71
C SER A 41 -11.33 13.29 3.19
N THR A 42 -12.12 12.71 2.30
CA THR A 42 -13.41 12.11 2.60
C THR A 42 -13.45 10.66 2.14
N ALA A 43 -14.28 9.84 2.79
CA ALA A 43 -14.43 8.44 2.41
C ALA A 43 -15.05 8.31 1.02
N ILE A 44 -14.56 7.35 0.24
CA ILE A 44 -15.21 6.89 -0.98
C ILE A 44 -16.38 5.99 -0.57
N LEU A 45 -17.55 6.16 -1.18
CA LEU A 45 -18.70 5.28 -0.95
C LEU A 45 -18.72 4.13 -1.95
N GLU A 46 -19.34 3.01 -1.59
CA GLU A 46 -19.45 1.83 -2.46
C GLU A 46 -20.15 2.12 -3.79
N ARG A 47 -21.13 3.04 -3.81
CA ARG A 47 -21.77 3.49 -5.05
C ARG A 47 -20.84 4.18 -6.05
N GLU A 48 -19.70 4.67 -5.58
CA GLU A 48 -18.70 5.37 -6.41
C GLU A 48 -17.69 4.40 -7.04
N ILE A 49 -17.67 3.15 -6.57
CA ILE A 49 -16.80 2.10 -7.07
C ILE A 49 -17.43 1.47 -8.32
N LEU A 50 -16.88 1.76 -9.49
CA LEU A 50 -17.28 1.10 -10.73
C LEU A 50 -16.83 -0.38 -10.73
N ALA A 51 -17.59 -1.23 -11.40
CA ALA A 51 -17.24 -2.65 -11.53
C ALA A 51 -16.03 -2.83 -12.45
N GLY A 52 -15.15 -3.79 -12.12
CA GLY A 52 -13.98 -4.13 -12.96
C GLY A 52 -12.83 -3.12 -12.88
N GLN A 53 -12.85 -2.19 -11.93
CA GLN A 53 -11.79 -1.19 -11.73
C GLN A 53 -11.02 -1.45 -10.45
N ASP A 54 -9.71 -1.25 -10.53
CA ASP A 54 -8.84 -1.15 -9.37
C ASP A 54 -8.83 0.28 -8.86
N PHE A 55 -8.77 0.45 -7.54
CA PHE A 55 -8.67 1.74 -6.87
C PHE A 55 -7.39 1.78 -6.04
N ILE A 56 -6.74 2.94 -6.03
CA ILE A 56 -5.61 3.25 -5.17
C ILE A 56 -5.86 4.58 -4.49
N SER A 57 -5.68 4.59 -3.17
CA SER A 57 -5.93 5.72 -2.30
C SER A 57 -4.66 6.04 -1.54
N PHE A 58 -4.13 7.23 -1.78
CA PHE A 58 -2.92 7.74 -1.15
C PHE A 58 -3.24 8.54 0.13
N GLY A 59 -2.32 8.54 1.10
CA GLY A 59 -2.47 9.33 2.32
C GLY A 59 -3.51 8.82 3.31
N VAL A 60 -3.82 7.53 3.25
CA VAL A 60 -4.69 6.84 4.21
C VAL A 60 -3.98 6.69 5.55
N THR A 61 -4.63 7.10 6.63
CA THR A 61 -4.05 6.99 7.98
C THR A 61 -4.02 5.56 8.50
N ASP A 62 -4.91 4.70 8.00
CA ASP A 62 -5.06 3.32 8.45
C ASP A 62 -3.90 2.41 8.00
N CYS A 63 -3.09 2.88 7.05
CA CYS A 63 -2.01 2.12 6.42
C CYS A 63 -0.61 2.66 6.75
N GLU A 64 -0.47 3.58 7.71
CA GLU A 64 0.81 4.25 8.04
C GLU A 64 1.51 4.80 6.78
N ASP A 65 2.64 4.19 6.39
CA ASP A 65 3.46 4.58 5.23
C ASP A 65 3.05 3.86 3.92
N LEU A 66 2.01 3.03 3.97
CA LEU A 66 1.47 2.26 2.84
C LEU A 66 0.29 2.98 2.17
N VAL A 67 -0.12 2.47 1.01
CA VAL A 67 -1.29 2.97 0.26
C VAL A 67 -2.47 2.01 0.42
N CYS A 68 -3.71 2.50 0.32
CA CYS A 68 -4.88 1.63 0.35
C CYS A 68 -5.25 1.24 -1.09
N VAL A 69 -5.21 -0.05 -1.39
CA VAL A 69 -5.58 -0.60 -2.70
C VAL A 69 -6.86 -1.39 -2.58
N ARG A 70 -7.73 -1.27 -3.57
CA ARG A 70 -8.87 -2.17 -3.75
C ARG A 70 -8.83 -2.71 -5.16
N ASP A 71 -8.64 -4.02 -5.30
CA ASP A 71 -8.70 -4.65 -6.61
C ASP A 71 -10.14 -4.87 -7.09
N ALA A 72 -10.29 -5.09 -8.40
CA ALA A 72 -11.58 -5.30 -9.05
C ALA A 72 -12.41 -6.46 -8.48
N ASN A 73 -11.78 -7.45 -7.83
CA ASN A 73 -12.43 -8.62 -7.24
C ASN A 73 -12.68 -8.48 -5.74
N PHE A 74 -12.31 -7.35 -5.14
CA PHE A 74 -12.57 -7.09 -3.73
C PHE A 74 -14.07 -7.07 -3.44
N ALA A 75 -14.49 -7.81 -2.42
CA ALA A 75 -15.89 -7.97 -2.06
C ALA A 75 -16.53 -6.61 -1.72
N LYS A 76 -17.60 -6.24 -2.43
CA LYS A 76 -18.34 -5.01 -2.17
C LYS A 76 -19.27 -5.18 -0.97
N ASP A 77 -19.43 -4.12 -0.19
CA ASP A 77 -20.55 -4.05 0.76
C ASP A 77 -21.87 -3.94 -0.03
N PRO A 78 -22.93 -4.68 0.36
CA PRO A 78 -24.24 -4.60 -0.31
C PRO A 78 -24.93 -3.24 -0.13
N ASN A 79 -24.56 -2.44 0.87
CA ASN A 79 -25.08 -1.11 1.07
C ASN A 79 -24.30 -0.08 0.22
N PRO A 80 -24.92 0.57 -0.79
CA PRO A 80 -24.25 1.55 -1.63
C PRO A 80 -23.78 2.80 -0.88
N GLU A 81 -24.34 3.08 0.30
CA GLU A 81 -23.97 4.19 1.17
C GLU A 81 -22.89 3.80 2.20
N ALA A 82 -22.44 2.55 2.21
CA ALA A 82 -21.31 2.14 3.04
C ALA A 82 -20.01 2.75 2.51
N GLN A 83 -19.06 2.97 3.42
CA GLN A 83 -17.72 3.40 3.07
C GLN A 83 -16.99 2.24 2.37
N ALA A 84 -16.41 2.53 1.22
CA ALA A 84 -15.67 1.56 0.44
C ALA A 84 -14.34 1.24 1.14
N LYS A 85 -14.03 -0.06 1.15
CA LYS A 85 -12.83 -0.59 1.78
C LYS A 85 -11.85 -1.16 0.76
N GLY A 86 -10.60 -1.28 1.17
CA GLY A 86 -9.53 -1.98 0.45
C GLY A 86 -8.60 -2.65 1.44
N TYR A 87 -7.34 -2.82 1.04
CA TYR A 87 -6.26 -3.29 1.90
C TYR A 87 -4.97 -2.51 1.69
N CYS A 88 -4.16 -2.41 2.73
CA CYS A 88 -2.89 -1.72 2.68
C CYS A 88 -1.92 -2.46 1.74
N SER A 89 -1.20 -1.68 0.94
CA SER A 89 -0.35 -2.13 -0.14
C SER A 89 0.93 -1.30 -0.16
N GLN A 90 2.03 -1.94 -0.56
CA GLN A 90 3.33 -1.29 -0.73
C GLN A 90 3.72 -1.28 -2.20
N ASP A 91 4.63 -0.37 -2.55
CA ASP A 91 5.31 -0.42 -3.84
C ASP A 91 6.19 -1.67 -3.95
N CYS A 92 6.37 -2.16 -5.16
CA CYS A 92 7.14 -3.36 -5.42
C CYS A 92 7.94 -3.23 -6.72
N VAL A 93 8.96 -4.09 -6.86
CA VAL A 93 9.79 -4.15 -8.06
C VAL A 93 9.11 -5.04 -9.10
N GLU A 94 8.99 -4.54 -10.33
CA GLU A 94 8.45 -5.32 -11.44
C GLU A 94 9.13 -6.69 -11.54
N GLY A 95 8.33 -7.74 -11.73
CA GLY A 95 8.83 -9.11 -11.82
C GLY A 95 9.16 -9.77 -10.47
N SER A 96 9.04 -9.09 -9.33
CA SER A 96 9.20 -9.71 -8.01
C SER A 96 8.11 -10.73 -7.68
N GLY A 97 6.97 -10.69 -8.40
CA GLY A 97 5.82 -11.54 -8.12
C GLY A 97 5.42 -11.50 -6.64
N LYS A 98 5.23 -12.68 -6.04
CA LYS A 98 4.84 -12.82 -4.63
C LYS A 98 5.96 -12.49 -3.64
N SER A 99 7.24 -12.65 -3.98
CA SER A 99 8.33 -12.44 -3.02
C SER A 99 8.54 -10.97 -2.65
N GLY A 100 8.04 -10.03 -3.47
CA GLY A 100 8.02 -8.60 -3.12
C GLY A 100 6.79 -8.15 -2.33
N CYS A 101 5.83 -9.05 -2.10
CA CYS A 101 4.51 -8.75 -1.54
C CYS A 101 4.09 -9.77 -0.49
N GLU A 102 5.05 -10.35 0.23
CA GLU A 102 4.75 -11.40 1.20
C GLU A 102 4.05 -10.82 2.43
N VAL A 103 2.80 -11.25 2.66
CA VAL A 103 2.02 -10.89 3.84
C VAL A 103 2.35 -11.85 4.97
N THR A 104 3.03 -11.34 6.00
CA THR A 104 3.41 -12.10 7.19
C THR A 104 2.31 -12.14 8.25
N ASP A 105 1.38 -11.18 8.22
CA ASP A 105 0.28 -11.08 9.17
C ASP A 105 -0.79 -12.16 8.93
N THR A 106 -1.01 -12.99 9.95
CA THR A 106 -2.01 -14.08 9.92
C THR A 106 -3.43 -13.63 10.20
N GLY A 107 -3.66 -12.38 10.60
CA GLY A 107 -4.97 -11.75 10.71
C GLY A 107 -5.55 -11.29 9.37
N VAL A 108 -4.72 -11.16 8.34
CA VAL A 108 -5.16 -10.76 6.99
C VAL A 108 -6.00 -11.85 6.33
N ALA A 109 -7.05 -11.46 5.60
CA ALA A 109 -7.91 -12.39 4.88
C ALA A 109 -7.09 -13.34 3.97
N GLU A 110 -7.44 -14.62 3.98
CA GLU A 110 -6.67 -15.65 3.26
C GLU A 110 -6.59 -15.38 1.75
N SER A 111 -7.66 -14.86 1.16
CA SER A 111 -7.70 -14.45 -0.25
C SER A 111 -6.64 -13.41 -0.60
N ILE A 112 -6.43 -12.42 0.30
CA ILE A 112 -5.43 -11.37 0.13
C ILE A 112 -4.04 -11.96 0.35
N ARG A 113 -3.83 -12.63 1.48
CA ARG A 113 -2.54 -13.23 1.86
C ARG A 113 -1.98 -14.17 0.79
N ASN A 114 -2.86 -14.95 0.17
CA ASN A 114 -2.45 -15.93 -0.83
C ASN A 114 -2.39 -15.36 -2.25
N GLY A 115 -3.24 -14.39 -2.57
CA GLY A 115 -3.42 -13.85 -3.93
C GLY A 115 -2.59 -12.61 -4.26
N ILE A 116 -2.06 -11.90 -3.28
CA ILE A 116 -1.29 -10.68 -3.50
C ILE A 116 0.00 -10.95 -4.30
N THR A 117 0.25 -10.13 -5.31
CA THR A 117 1.45 -10.16 -6.15
C THR A 117 1.82 -8.75 -6.56
N CYS A 118 3.04 -8.54 -7.04
CA CYS A 118 3.43 -7.28 -7.63
C CYS A 118 2.77 -7.08 -9.01
N ARG A 119 1.95 -6.04 -9.16
CA ARG A 119 1.29 -5.70 -10.44
C ARG A 119 1.19 -4.20 -10.66
N SER A 120 1.08 -3.78 -11.91
CA SER A 120 0.88 -2.38 -12.28
C SER A 120 -0.54 -1.94 -11.92
N LEU A 121 -0.65 -0.87 -11.13
CA LEU A 121 -1.94 -0.25 -10.74
C LEU A 121 -2.09 1.19 -11.25
N LEU A 122 -0.97 1.86 -11.50
CA LEU A 122 -0.96 3.18 -12.09
C LEU A 122 -0.70 3.10 -13.59
N LEU A 123 -0.78 4.25 -14.25
CA LEU A 123 -0.28 4.42 -15.61
C LEU A 123 1.14 3.86 -15.74
N ASP A 124 1.51 3.44 -16.94
CA ASP A 124 2.86 2.93 -17.21
C ASP A 124 3.93 3.97 -16.83
N GLN A 125 5.14 3.48 -16.55
CA GLN A 125 6.23 4.33 -16.05
C GLN A 125 6.54 5.51 -16.98
N ALA A 126 6.45 5.34 -18.30
CA ALA A 126 6.71 6.42 -19.25
C ALA A 126 5.62 7.50 -19.20
N SER A 127 4.37 7.11 -18.98
CA SER A 127 3.25 8.04 -18.76
C SER A 127 3.37 8.80 -17.44
N LEU A 128 3.78 8.13 -16.35
CA LEU A 128 4.06 8.78 -15.07
C LEU A 128 5.23 9.77 -15.17
N GLU A 129 6.33 9.36 -15.80
CA GLU A 129 7.50 10.22 -16.02
C GLU A 129 7.17 11.42 -16.91
N ARG A 130 6.35 11.22 -17.94
CA ARG A 130 5.86 12.32 -18.78
C ARG A 130 5.02 13.29 -17.98
N LEU A 131 4.05 12.80 -17.21
CA LEU A 131 3.21 13.66 -16.36
C LEU A 131 4.06 14.44 -15.34
N ARG A 132 5.07 13.79 -14.76
CA ARG A 132 6.02 14.42 -13.84
C ARG A 132 6.83 15.54 -14.51
N GLN A 133 7.17 15.40 -15.79
CA GLN A 133 7.91 16.41 -16.54
C GLN A 133 7.02 17.55 -17.04
N GLU A 134 5.81 17.22 -17.52
CA GLU A 134 4.87 18.18 -18.12
C GLU A 134 4.10 18.99 -17.07
N ASP A 135 3.67 18.35 -15.98
CA ASP A 135 2.95 18.98 -14.88
C ASP A 135 3.40 18.42 -13.52
N PRO A 136 4.58 18.85 -13.02
CA PRO A 136 5.13 18.37 -11.75
C PRO A 136 4.28 18.74 -10.52
N VAL A 137 3.38 19.73 -10.65
CA VAL A 137 2.47 20.15 -9.58
C VAL A 137 1.30 19.18 -9.51
N ALA A 138 0.67 18.86 -10.64
CA ALA A 138 -0.36 17.84 -10.69
C ALA A 138 0.17 16.47 -10.28
N TYR A 139 1.36 16.09 -10.75
CA TYR A 139 2.00 14.84 -10.35
C TYR A 139 2.15 14.74 -8.83
N ARG A 140 2.79 15.73 -8.18
CA ARG A 140 2.98 15.72 -6.72
C ARG A 140 1.68 15.80 -5.95
N ARG A 141 0.66 16.49 -6.47
CA ARG A 141 -0.65 16.54 -5.84
C ARG A 141 -1.39 15.19 -5.90
N THR A 142 -1.25 14.46 -7.00
CA THR A 142 -2.00 13.22 -7.24
C THR A 142 -1.27 11.97 -6.70
N PHE A 143 0.04 11.89 -6.90
CA PHE A 143 0.85 10.71 -6.57
C PHE A 143 1.82 10.95 -5.40
N GLY A 144 1.96 12.20 -4.94
CA GLY A 144 2.92 12.54 -3.90
C GLY A 144 4.36 12.34 -4.38
N GLU A 145 5.16 11.68 -3.55
CA GLU A 145 6.54 11.27 -3.86
C GLU A 145 6.61 9.84 -4.45
N ASN A 146 5.46 9.19 -4.72
CA ASN A 146 5.45 7.86 -5.30
C ASN A 146 5.98 7.88 -6.73
N ASN A 147 6.88 6.95 -7.03
CA ASN A 147 7.52 6.83 -8.35
C ASN A 147 7.32 5.45 -8.99
N SER A 148 6.73 4.50 -8.27
CA SER A 148 6.46 3.16 -8.79
C SER A 148 5.06 3.10 -9.38
N PRO A 149 4.89 2.56 -10.61
CA PRO A 149 3.57 2.17 -11.10
C PRO A 149 3.12 0.82 -10.55
N TYR A 150 4.00 0.10 -9.85
CA TYR A 150 3.79 -1.26 -9.37
C TYR A 150 3.55 -1.30 -7.87
N PHE A 151 2.49 -2.00 -7.49
CA PHE A 151 2.07 -2.17 -6.10
C PHE A 151 1.64 -3.61 -5.83
N CYS A 152 1.63 -3.98 -4.56
CA CYS A 152 1.17 -5.27 -4.09
C CYS A 152 -0.35 -5.34 -4.12
N ALA A 153 -0.91 -6.15 -5.02
CA ALA A 153 -2.35 -6.29 -5.12
C ALA A 153 -2.73 -7.71 -5.55
N VAL A 154 -3.94 -8.13 -5.17
CA VAL A 154 -4.45 -9.46 -5.49
C VAL A 154 -4.45 -9.67 -6.99
N THR A 155 -3.95 -10.83 -7.41
CA THR A 155 -3.92 -11.25 -8.80
C THR A 155 -5.35 -11.40 -9.30
N LEU A 156 -5.68 -10.71 -10.39
CA LEU A 156 -6.94 -10.93 -11.08
C LEU A 156 -6.83 -12.22 -11.89
N THR A 157 -7.46 -13.29 -11.42
CA THR A 157 -7.70 -14.47 -12.26
C THR A 157 -8.67 -14.07 -13.38
N PRO A 158 -8.34 -14.36 -14.66
CA PRO A 158 -9.22 -14.08 -15.80
C PRO A 158 -10.50 -14.93 -15.79
#